data_AF-A0A833WJN7-F1
#
_entry.id   AF-A0A833WJN7-F1
#
_cell.length_a   1.000
_cell.length_b   1.000
_cell.length_c   1.000
_cell.angle_alpha   90.00
_cell.angle_beta   90.00
_cell.angle_gamma   90.00
#
_symmetry.space_group_name_H-M   'P 1'
#
loop_
_entity.id
_entity.type
_entity.pdbx_description
1 polymer ?
#
loop_
_entity_poly.entity_id
_entity_poly.type
_entity_poly.pdbx_seq_one_letter_code
_entity_poly.pdbx_strand_id
1 'polypeptide(L)'
;MEGAHAEETEADELTQRAKPVGRPRLNENGGRKPLKRKVGSYTNQLKLDAATHLEKHNDVKATIRHFWPELDSQHYDSRRKLVLDWKKNKAKLMKACSSTKGKLRKKERKVGTATIIPPAAELEIVSWVNDLRQEGVPPNRRVIAKWIAQGWEMLTPSAISNGFKKCGYPYVDSRQMATAVEDDNFANDVIAELHNLHIVDESYGDIDSDADFDRPGLESETSTANQ
;
A
#
# COMPACT_ATOMS: atom_id res chain seq x y z
N MET A 1 35.50 58.20 17.06
CA MET A 1 34.26 57.94 17.82
C MET A 1 33.16 57.98 16.79
N GLU A 2 32.89 56.83 16.17
CA GLU A 2 31.81 55.90 16.58
C GLU A 2 30.44 56.56 16.32
N GLY A 3 29.50 56.04 15.55
CA GLY A 3 29.36 54.73 14.93
C GLY A 3 27.89 54.60 14.52
N ALA A 4 27.65 54.23 13.27
CA ALA A 4 26.72 53.17 12.87
C ALA A 4 25.41 53.05 13.67
N HIS A 5 24.30 53.61 13.16
CA HIS A 5 22.94 53.16 13.47
C HIS A 5 21.96 53.64 12.37
N ALA A 6 22.15 53.14 11.16
CA ALA A 6 21.19 53.35 10.07
C ALA A 6 21.23 52.19 9.07
N GLU A 7 21.25 50.94 9.54
CA GLU A 7 21.20 49.79 8.61
C GLU A 7 20.80 48.46 9.27
N GLU A 8 19.84 48.44 10.20
CA GLU A 8 19.35 47.17 10.76
C GLU A 8 17.85 47.23 11.07
N THR A 9 16.99 47.47 10.07
CA THR A 9 15.56 47.14 10.20
C THR A 9 14.91 46.57 8.93
N GLU A 10 15.65 46.40 7.82
CA GLU A 10 15.07 46.02 6.53
C GLU A 10 15.30 44.54 6.13
N ALA A 11 15.85 43.71 7.03
CA ALA A 11 16.22 42.33 6.73
C ALA A 11 15.29 41.25 7.32
N ASP A 12 14.31 41.60 8.17
CA ASP A 12 13.47 40.62 8.87
C ASP A 12 12.06 40.43 8.27
N GLU A 13 11.77 41.05 7.12
CA GLU A 13 10.49 40.93 6.41
C GLU A 13 10.54 39.93 5.24
N LEU A 14 11.53 39.03 5.22
CA LEU A 14 11.63 37.98 4.21
C LEU A 14 10.95 36.69 4.68
N THR A 15 9.75 36.49 4.12
CA THR A 15 9.14 35.19 3.78
C THR A 15 8.39 34.42 4.86
N GLN A 16 7.33 35.00 5.42
CA GLN A 16 6.17 34.19 5.79
C GLN A 16 5.42 33.74 4.51
N ARG A 17 5.95 32.69 3.84
CA ARG A 17 5.23 32.05 2.74
C ARG A 17 3.91 31.49 3.27
N ALA A 18 2.80 32.10 2.89
CA ALA A 18 1.47 31.57 3.18
C ALA A 18 1.38 30.12 2.69
N LYS A 19 0.84 29.23 3.54
CA LYS A 19 0.61 27.83 3.15
C LYS A 19 -0.35 27.83 1.95
N PRO A 20 -0.03 27.13 0.86
CA PRO A 20 -0.90 27.09 -0.31
C PRO A 20 -2.28 26.56 0.11
N VAL A 21 -3.32 27.27 -0.28
CA VAL A 21 -4.71 26.89 -0.04
C VAL A 21 -4.95 25.53 -0.70
N GLY A 22 -5.36 24.54 0.11
CA GLY A 22 -5.69 23.21 -0.39
C GLY A 22 -6.89 23.23 -1.33
N ARG A 23 -7.06 22.16 -2.13
CA ARG A 23 -8.18 22.00 -3.06
C ARG A 23 -9.53 22.28 -2.35
N PRO A 24 -10.42 23.11 -2.93
CA PRO A 24 -11.78 23.30 -2.43
C PRO A 24 -12.53 21.96 -2.40
N ARG A 25 -13.29 21.71 -1.32
CA ARG A 25 -14.08 20.47 -1.19
C ARG A 25 -15.29 20.57 -2.13
N LEU A 26 -15.31 19.76 -3.18
CA LEU A 26 -16.33 19.77 -4.23
C LEU A 26 -17.60 19.00 -3.81
N ASN A 27 -18.21 19.29 -2.64
CA ASN A 27 -19.56 18.87 -2.19
C ASN A 27 -19.70 18.82 -0.65
N GLU A 28 -20.93 19.01 -0.15
CA GLU A 28 -21.30 18.93 1.27
C GLU A 28 -21.11 17.53 1.87
N ASN A 29 -21.17 16.48 1.04
CA ASN A 29 -21.11 15.07 1.47
C ASN A 29 -19.88 14.27 0.96
N GLY A 30 -18.98 14.86 0.16
CA GLY A 30 -17.84 14.13 -0.40
C GLY A 30 -16.54 14.42 0.34
N GLY A 31 -16.30 13.58 1.35
CA GLY A 31 -14.99 13.38 1.95
C GLY A 31 -14.48 11.96 1.70
N ARG A 32 -13.25 11.70 2.15
CA ARG A 32 -12.72 10.34 2.23
C ARG A 32 -13.67 9.50 3.10
N LYS A 33 -14.34 8.50 2.51
CA LYS A 33 -15.19 7.57 3.27
C LYS A 33 -14.36 6.94 4.41
N PRO A 34 -14.92 6.80 5.63
CA PRO A 34 -14.21 6.18 6.74
C PRO A 34 -13.84 4.74 6.37
N LEU A 35 -12.61 4.32 6.71
CA LEU A 35 -12.18 2.95 6.44
C LEU A 35 -13.07 1.97 7.22
N LYS A 36 -13.72 1.05 6.50
CA LYS A 36 -14.58 -0.02 7.08
C LYS A 36 -13.80 -0.96 8.02
N ARG A 37 -12.47 -1.04 7.89
CA ARG A 37 -11.61 -1.90 8.70
C ARG A 37 -10.60 -1.10 9.51
N LYS A 38 -10.73 -1.14 10.84
CA LYS A 38 -9.73 -0.66 11.80
C LYS A 38 -8.93 -1.84 12.35
N VAL A 39 -8.10 -2.49 11.53
CA VAL A 39 -7.16 -3.49 12.07
C VAL A 39 -5.98 -2.76 12.68
N GLY A 40 -6.05 -2.53 13.99
CA GLY A 40 -4.93 -2.03 14.77
C GLY A 40 -3.80 -3.05 14.80
N SER A 41 -2.57 -2.59 14.61
CA SER A 41 -1.36 -3.39 14.85
C SER A 41 -0.79 -3.09 16.24
N TYR A 42 -0.18 -4.08 16.88
CA TYR A 42 0.39 -3.96 18.22
C TYR A 42 1.78 -3.32 18.21
N THR A 43 2.13 -2.60 19.27
CA THR A 43 3.47 -2.04 19.46
C THR A 43 4.49 -3.15 19.67
N ASN A 44 5.75 -2.90 19.29
CA ASN A 44 6.83 -3.86 19.50
C ASN A 44 7.03 -4.19 20.98
N GLN A 45 6.83 -3.22 21.87
CA GLN A 45 6.88 -3.43 23.32
C GLN A 45 5.86 -4.47 23.80
N LEU A 46 4.57 -4.31 23.44
CA LEU A 46 3.54 -5.27 23.85
C LEU A 46 3.83 -6.68 23.32
N LYS A 47 4.31 -6.77 22.08
CA LYS A 47 4.69 -8.06 21.49
C LYS A 47 5.82 -8.73 22.28
N LEU A 48 6.82 -7.95 22.68
CA LEU A 48 7.97 -8.43 23.46
C LEU A 48 7.54 -8.87 24.87
N ASP A 49 6.68 -8.10 25.52
CA ASP A 49 6.17 -8.41 26.85
C ASP A 49 5.35 -9.71 26.84
N ALA A 50 4.45 -9.86 25.86
CA ALA A 50 3.68 -11.09 25.68
C ALA A 50 4.55 -12.31 25.36
N ALA A 51 5.57 -12.15 24.52
CA ALA A 51 6.53 -13.22 24.23
C ALA A 51 7.34 -13.62 25.46
N THR A 52 7.74 -12.64 26.29
CA THR A 52 8.51 -12.87 27.52
C THR A 52 7.67 -13.54 28.59
N HIS A 53 6.42 -13.12 28.77
CA HIS A 53 5.47 -13.78 29.66
C HIS A 53 5.23 -15.24 29.25
N LEU A 54 5.02 -15.50 27.96
CA LEU A 54 4.81 -16.87 27.47
C LEU A 54 6.05 -17.74 27.67
N GLU A 55 7.26 -17.21 27.53
CA GLU A 55 8.48 -17.96 27.80
C GLU A 55 8.63 -18.32 29.28
N LYS A 56 8.26 -17.40 30.18
CA LYS A 56 8.32 -17.62 31.64
C LYS A 56 7.30 -18.63 32.13
N HIS A 57 6.07 -18.57 31.65
CA HIS A 57 4.95 -19.38 32.17
C HIS A 57 4.63 -20.62 31.32
N ASN A 58 5.14 -20.68 30.09
CA ASN A 58 4.89 -21.73 29.10
C ASN A 58 3.40 -22.07 28.86
N ASP A 59 2.50 -21.14 29.18
CA ASP A 59 1.06 -21.26 29.00
C ASP A 59 0.51 -20.11 28.16
N VAL A 60 -0.01 -20.44 26.99
CA VAL A 60 -0.60 -19.49 26.04
C VAL A 60 -1.91 -18.93 26.55
N LYS A 61 -2.75 -19.75 27.21
CA LYS A 61 -4.06 -19.32 27.70
C LYS A 61 -3.90 -18.33 28.84
N ALA A 62 -2.99 -18.61 29.79
CA ALA A 62 -2.64 -17.68 30.85
C ALA A 62 -2.07 -16.36 30.29
N THR A 63 -1.20 -16.45 29.28
CA THR A 63 -0.65 -15.25 28.62
C THR A 63 -1.75 -14.42 27.95
N ILE A 64 -2.66 -15.04 27.22
CA ILE A 64 -3.77 -14.31 26.57
C ILE A 64 -4.66 -13.65 27.62
N ARG A 65 -5.00 -14.35 28.70
CA ARG A 65 -5.82 -13.79 29.79
C ARG A 65 -5.15 -12.60 30.47
N HIS A 66 -3.81 -12.58 30.55
CA HIS A 66 -3.07 -11.48 31.15
C HIS A 66 -3.08 -10.21 30.28
N PHE A 67 -2.82 -10.34 28.97
CA PHE A 67 -2.72 -9.19 28.07
C PHE A 67 -4.06 -8.77 27.43
N TRP A 68 -5.02 -9.68 27.36
CA TRP A 68 -6.37 -9.45 26.84
C TRP A 68 -7.42 -10.16 27.73
N PRO A 69 -7.66 -9.64 28.95
CA PRO A 69 -8.61 -10.27 29.89
C PRO A 69 -10.04 -10.30 29.35
N GLU A 70 -10.42 -9.30 28.55
CA GLU A 70 -11.75 -9.15 27.94
C GLU A 70 -11.85 -9.78 26.54
N LEU A 71 -10.95 -10.70 26.20
CA LEU A 71 -10.94 -11.30 24.88
C LEU A 71 -12.11 -12.27 24.69
N ASP A 72 -12.92 -12.01 23.67
CA ASP A 72 -13.95 -12.95 23.24
C ASP A 72 -13.35 -14.26 22.68
N SER A 73 -14.05 -15.36 22.96
CA SER A 73 -13.77 -16.71 22.49
C SER A 73 -13.56 -16.80 20.97
N GLN A 74 -14.36 -16.10 20.16
CA GLN A 74 -14.24 -16.10 18.69
C GLN A 74 -12.88 -15.58 18.21
N HIS A 75 -12.24 -14.76 19.04
CA HIS A 75 -10.98 -14.09 18.73
C HIS A 75 -9.77 -14.79 19.34
N TYR A 76 -9.97 -15.80 20.19
CA TYR A 76 -8.91 -16.51 20.91
C TYR A 76 -7.85 -17.09 19.97
N ASP A 77 -8.26 -17.84 18.95
CA ASP A 77 -7.31 -18.49 18.05
C ASP A 77 -6.45 -17.50 17.27
N SER A 78 -7.00 -16.34 16.95
CA SER A 78 -6.24 -15.25 16.33
C SER A 78 -5.14 -14.74 17.26
N ARG A 79 -5.44 -14.56 18.56
CA ARG A 79 -4.45 -14.10 19.56
C ARG A 79 -3.43 -15.18 19.85
N ARG A 80 -3.86 -16.45 19.98
CA ARG A 80 -2.98 -17.61 20.14
C ARG A 80 -1.93 -17.68 19.03
N LYS A 81 -2.35 -17.58 17.77
CA LYS A 81 -1.43 -17.60 16.62
C LYS A 81 -0.41 -16.46 16.69
N LEU A 82 -0.86 -15.24 17.02
CA LEU A 82 0.02 -14.07 17.16
C LEU A 82 1.06 -14.23 18.27
N VAL A 83 0.64 -14.62 19.48
CA VAL A 83 1.55 -14.74 20.63
C VAL A 83 2.61 -15.83 20.37
N LEU A 84 2.21 -16.95 19.76
CA LEU A 84 3.15 -18.00 19.35
C LEU A 84 4.16 -17.50 18.30
N ASP A 85 3.70 -16.74 17.30
CA ASP A 85 4.58 -16.13 16.29
C ASP A 85 5.56 -15.12 16.91
N TRP A 86 5.10 -14.31 17.88
CA TRP A 86 5.96 -13.36 18.57
C TRP A 86 7.00 -14.04 19.45
N LYS A 87 6.66 -15.17 20.11
CA LYS A 87 7.64 -16.00 20.82
C LYS A 87 8.72 -16.52 19.86
N LYS A 88 8.32 -17.06 18.70
CA LYS A 88 9.26 -17.51 17.66
C LYS A 88 10.19 -16.40 17.19
N ASN A 89 9.68 -15.17 17.06
CA ASN A 89 10.42 -14.01 16.58
C ASN A 89 10.94 -13.08 17.71
N LYS A 90 11.03 -13.57 18.96
CA LYS A 90 11.37 -12.73 20.13
C LYS A 90 12.68 -11.95 19.99
N ALA A 91 13.72 -12.57 19.44
CA ALA A 91 15.03 -11.92 19.22
C ALA A 91 14.92 -10.66 18.33
N LYS A 92 14.05 -10.69 17.32
CA LYS A 92 13.79 -9.52 16.45
C LYS A 92 13.09 -8.41 17.23
N LEU A 93 12.13 -8.79 18.09
CA LEU A 93 11.41 -7.84 18.94
C LEU A 93 12.34 -7.18 19.98
N MET A 94 13.27 -7.93 20.58
CA MET A 94 14.29 -7.39 21.49
C MET A 94 15.17 -6.36 20.76
N LYS A 95 15.65 -6.69 19.56
CA LYS A 95 16.42 -5.74 18.74
C LYS A 95 15.62 -4.49 18.41
N ALA A 96 14.36 -4.64 18.00
CA ALA A 96 13.48 -3.51 17.70
C ALA A 96 13.19 -2.64 18.94
N CYS A 97 13.12 -3.24 20.14
CA CYS A 97 12.90 -2.54 21.40
C CYS A 97 14.16 -1.93 22.02
N SER A 98 15.33 -2.10 21.41
CA SER A 98 16.59 -1.47 21.87
C SER A 98 16.56 0.05 21.83
N SER A 99 15.66 0.64 21.01
CA SER A 99 15.44 2.09 20.90
C SER A 99 14.04 2.48 21.38
N THR A 100 13.92 3.62 22.06
CA THR A 100 12.64 4.21 22.49
C THR A 100 11.64 4.36 21.33
N LYS A 101 12.10 4.85 20.17
CA LYS A 101 11.23 4.96 18.98
C LYS A 101 10.83 3.59 18.44
N GLY A 102 11.72 2.61 18.51
CA GLY A 102 11.48 1.24 18.05
C GLY A 102 10.42 0.50 18.89
N LYS A 103 10.39 0.73 20.21
CA LYS A 103 9.36 0.20 21.12
C LYS A 103 7.94 0.59 20.73
N LEU A 104 7.75 1.85 20.32
CA LEU A 104 6.45 2.42 19.97
C LEU A 104 5.98 2.05 18.55
N ARG A 105 6.87 1.54 17.69
CA ARG A 105 6.51 1.14 16.33
C ARG A 105 5.57 -0.06 16.35
N LYS A 106 4.56 -0.02 15.50
CA LYS A 106 3.58 -1.10 15.31
C LYS A 106 3.96 -2.03 14.16
N LYS A 107 4.57 -1.47 13.12
CA LYS A 107 5.05 -2.18 11.93
C LYS A 107 6.48 -1.78 11.61
N GLU A 108 7.31 -2.77 11.36
CA GLU A 108 8.67 -2.59 10.85
C GLU A 108 8.63 -2.73 9.33
N ARG A 109 9.27 -1.82 8.61
CA ARG A 109 9.51 -1.93 7.16
C ARG A 109 10.99 -2.18 6.95
N LYS A 110 11.34 -3.01 5.97
CA LYS A 110 12.75 -3.19 5.60
C LYS A 110 13.31 -1.84 5.14
N VAL A 111 14.53 -1.54 5.55
CA VAL A 111 15.25 -0.36 5.06
C VAL A 111 15.33 -0.45 3.53
N GLY A 112 15.01 0.64 2.83
CA GLY A 112 14.94 0.67 1.36
C GLY A 112 13.59 0.27 0.75
N THR A 113 12.57 -0.10 1.54
CA THR A 113 11.20 -0.30 1.02
C THR A 113 10.48 1.02 0.71
N ALA A 114 10.93 2.13 1.29
CA ALA A 114 10.43 3.44 0.88
C ALA A 114 10.99 3.76 -0.50
N THR A 115 10.12 3.72 -1.52
CA THR A 115 10.39 4.32 -2.83
C THR A 115 10.34 5.83 -2.67
N ILE A 116 11.41 6.41 -2.15
CA ILE A 116 11.63 7.85 -2.30
C ILE A 116 12.00 8.02 -3.78
N ILE A 117 11.17 8.78 -4.50
CA ILE A 117 11.44 9.12 -5.89
C ILE A 117 12.74 9.95 -5.89
N PRO A 118 13.69 9.74 -6.82
CA PRO A 118 14.90 10.55 -6.87
C PRO A 118 14.57 12.04 -6.94
N PRO A 119 15.35 12.93 -6.30
CA PRO A 119 15.05 14.37 -6.28
C PRO A 119 14.83 15.00 -7.66
N ALA A 120 15.55 14.53 -8.68
CA ALA A 120 15.36 14.99 -10.06
C ALA A 120 13.96 14.65 -10.61
N ALA A 121 13.48 13.44 -10.35
CA ALA A 121 12.13 13.03 -10.75
C ALA A 121 11.05 13.70 -9.87
N GLU A 122 11.34 14.02 -8.60
CA GLU A 122 10.45 14.86 -7.81
C GLU A 122 10.32 16.27 -8.40
N LEU A 123 11.42 16.88 -8.85
CA LEU A 123 11.41 18.20 -9.51
C LEU A 123 10.63 18.19 -10.82
N GLU A 124 10.77 17.13 -11.62
CA GLU A 124 10.02 16.95 -12.87
C GLU A 124 8.51 16.88 -12.60
N ILE A 125 8.10 16.07 -11.61
CA ILE A 125 6.69 15.99 -11.20
C ILE A 125 6.19 17.33 -10.67
N VAL A 126 7.00 18.07 -9.90
CA VAL A 126 6.63 19.38 -9.37
C VAL A 126 6.46 20.41 -10.49
N SER A 127 7.39 20.46 -11.45
CA SER A 127 7.27 21.33 -12.64
C SER A 127 5.97 21.03 -13.37
N TRP A 128 5.76 19.76 -13.68
CA TRP A 128 4.58 19.29 -14.40
C TRP A 128 3.26 19.62 -13.66
N VAL A 129 3.19 19.42 -12.34
CA VAL A 129 2.02 19.80 -11.53
C VAL A 129 1.81 21.31 -11.53
N ASN A 130 2.87 22.11 -11.54
CA ASN A 130 2.76 23.57 -11.59
C ASN A 130 2.30 24.07 -12.95
N ASP A 131 2.76 23.48 -14.05
CA ASP A 131 2.32 23.79 -15.40
C ASP A 131 0.81 23.53 -15.55
N LEU A 132 0.35 22.39 -15.03
CA LEU A 132 -1.08 22.03 -15.01
C LEU A 132 -1.93 22.95 -14.12
N ARG A 133 -1.35 23.55 -13.07
CA ARG A 133 -2.04 24.56 -12.26
C ARG A 133 -2.15 25.90 -13.00
N GLN A 134 -1.15 26.26 -13.80
CA GLN A 134 -1.18 27.48 -14.62
C GLN A 134 -2.24 27.39 -15.73
N GLU A 135 -2.52 26.20 -16.26
CA GLU A 135 -3.60 25.96 -17.23
C GLU A 135 -5.02 26.02 -16.61
N GLY A 136 -5.15 26.21 -15.30
CA GLY A 136 -6.42 26.48 -14.62
C GLY A 136 -7.36 25.27 -14.46
N VAL A 137 -7.02 24.10 -15.02
CA VAL A 137 -7.85 22.90 -14.95
C VAL A 137 -7.14 21.80 -14.16
N PRO A 138 -7.55 21.50 -12.91
CA PRO A 138 -6.99 20.36 -12.21
C PRO A 138 -7.32 19.07 -12.99
N PRO A 139 -6.32 18.23 -13.30
CA PRO A 139 -6.56 16.98 -14.03
C PRO A 139 -7.58 16.15 -13.27
N ASN A 140 -8.65 15.75 -13.94
CA ASN A 140 -9.59 14.80 -13.37
C ASN A 140 -8.95 13.40 -13.35
N ARG A 141 -9.55 12.47 -12.59
CA ARG A 141 -9.02 11.10 -12.44
C ARG A 141 -8.79 10.39 -13.79
N ARG A 142 -9.64 10.64 -14.79
CA ARG A 142 -9.54 10.00 -16.12
C ARG A 142 -8.31 10.50 -16.87
N VAL A 143 -8.02 11.80 -16.78
CA VAL A 143 -6.81 12.40 -17.38
C VAL A 143 -5.55 11.80 -16.76
N ILE A 144 -5.50 11.70 -15.42
CA ILE A 144 -4.37 11.08 -14.71
C ILE A 144 -4.21 9.60 -15.11
N ALA A 145 -5.31 8.84 -15.16
CA ALA A 145 -5.27 7.44 -15.56
C ALA A 145 -4.77 7.26 -17.01
N LYS A 146 -5.21 8.13 -17.93
CA LYS A 146 -4.76 8.13 -19.32
C LYS A 146 -3.25 8.39 -19.41
N TRP A 147 -2.73 9.36 -18.66
CA TRP A 147 -1.30 9.65 -18.66
C TRP A 147 -0.46 8.52 -18.08
N ILE A 148 -0.95 7.87 -17.02
CA ILE A 148 -0.29 6.68 -16.48
C ILE A 148 -0.23 5.60 -17.56
N ALA A 149 -1.34 5.29 -18.23
CA ALA A 149 -1.37 4.30 -19.31
C ALA A 149 -0.39 4.65 -20.45
N GLN A 150 -0.39 5.90 -20.91
CA GLN A 150 0.55 6.37 -21.94
C GLN A 150 2.02 6.28 -21.49
N GLY A 151 2.29 6.59 -20.22
CA GLY A 151 3.63 6.41 -19.64
C GLY A 151 4.06 4.94 -19.60
N TRP A 152 3.13 4.01 -19.36
CA TRP A 152 3.39 2.56 -19.42
C TRP A 152 3.64 2.07 -20.85
N GLU A 153 2.92 2.60 -21.85
CA GLU A 153 3.13 2.28 -23.25
C GLU A 153 4.52 2.73 -23.76
N MET A 154 5.08 3.79 -23.18
CA MET A 154 6.42 4.28 -23.51
C MET A 154 7.56 3.52 -22.81
N LEU A 155 7.25 2.56 -21.93
CA LEU A 155 8.26 1.72 -21.30
C LEU A 155 8.60 0.52 -22.18
N THR A 156 9.90 0.30 -22.41
CA THR A 156 10.32 -0.92 -23.10
C THR A 156 10.11 -2.15 -22.22
N PRO A 157 9.81 -3.33 -22.79
CA PRO A 157 9.73 -4.59 -22.05
C PRO A 157 10.98 -4.88 -21.18
N SER A 158 12.16 -4.43 -21.63
CA SER A 158 13.41 -4.51 -20.88
C SER A 158 13.41 -3.61 -19.63
N ALA A 159 12.92 -2.38 -19.72
CA ALA A 159 12.78 -1.49 -18.56
C ALA A 159 11.82 -2.07 -17.51
N ILE A 160 10.70 -2.63 -17.97
CA ILE A 160 9.69 -3.28 -17.13
C ILE A 160 10.31 -4.50 -16.41
N SER A 161 10.92 -5.43 -17.15
CA SER A 161 11.54 -6.65 -16.58
C SER A 161 12.67 -6.33 -15.60
N ASN A 162 13.50 -5.32 -15.87
CA ASN A 162 14.56 -4.87 -14.95
C ASN A 162 14.00 -4.26 -13.66
N GLY A 163 12.83 -3.61 -13.72
CA GLY A 163 12.08 -3.19 -12.54
C GLY A 163 11.67 -4.37 -11.66
N PHE A 164 11.08 -5.41 -12.26
CA PHE A 164 10.65 -6.61 -11.54
C PHE A 164 11.82 -7.42 -10.94
N LYS A 165 12.98 -7.48 -11.63
CA LYS A 165 14.21 -8.08 -11.09
C LYS A 165 14.64 -7.42 -9.79
N LYS A 166 14.60 -6.08 -9.70
CA LYS A 166 14.94 -5.34 -8.47
C LYS A 166 13.95 -5.58 -7.33
N CYS A 167 12.70 -5.91 -7.65
CA CYS A 167 11.66 -6.24 -6.68
C CYS A 167 11.72 -7.68 -6.15
N GLY A 168 12.68 -8.50 -6.62
CA GLY A 168 12.85 -9.88 -6.15
C GLY A 168 11.80 -10.86 -6.67
N TYR A 169 11.11 -10.52 -7.77
CA TYR A 169 10.29 -11.49 -8.49
C TYR A 169 11.21 -12.48 -9.23
N PRO A 170 10.96 -13.81 -9.14
CA PRO A 170 11.78 -14.78 -9.83
C PRO A 170 11.68 -14.57 -11.33
N TYR A 171 12.81 -14.22 -11.91
CA TYR A 171 13.02 -14.19 -13.36
C TYR A 171 12.92 -15.63 -13.88
N VAL A 172 12.04 -15.87 -14.86
CA VAL A 172 12.02 -17.13 -15.61
C VAL A 172 13.33 -17.18 -16.40
N ASP A 173 14.12 -18.24 -16.21
CA ASP A 173 15.50 -18.36 -16.68
C ASP A 173 15.60 -18.26 -18.20
N SER A 174 16.15 -17.16 -18.70
CA SER A 174 16.40 -16.96 -20.14
C SER A 174 17.54 -17.82 -20.71
N ARG A 175 18.09 -18.79 -19.97
CA ARG A 175 18.92 -19.86 -20.54
C ARG A 175 18.15 -20.87 -21.38
N GLN A 176 16.83 -20.91 -21.30
CA GLN A 176 15.99 -21.67 -22.26
C GLN A 176 15.73 -20.91 -23.58
N MET A 177 16.16 -19.64 -23.70
CA MET A 177 15.94 -18.82 -24.91
C MET A 177 17.21 -18.58 -25.73
N ALA A 178 18.31 -19.30 -25.47
CA ALA A 178 19.54 -19.16 -26.26
C ALA A 178 19.47 -19.84 -27.64
N THR A 179 18.35 -20.46 -27.99
CA THR A 179 18.10 -21.03 -29.32
C THR A 179 16.66 -20.82 -29.74
N ALA A 180 16.19 -19.58 -29.75
CA ALA A 180 15.02 -19.23 -30.52
C ALA A 180 15.25 -17.83 -31.07
N VAL A 181 15.22 -17.76 -32.40
CA VAL A 181 15.06 -16.54 -33.18
C VAL A 181 13.97 -15.68 -32.52
N GLU A 182 14.10 -14.35 -32.55
CA GLU A 182 13.03 -13.43 -32.16
C GLU A 182 11.76 -13.81 -32.94
N ASP A 183 10.88 -14.57 -32.30
CA ASP A 183 9.69 -15.10 -32.94
C ASP A 183 8.49 -14.58 -32.15
N ASP A 184 8.00 -13.41 -32.57
CA ASP A 184 6.71 -12.85 -32.15
C ASP A 184 5.56 -13.86 -32.34
N ASN A 185 5.79 -14.89 -33.16
CA ASN A 185 4.92 -16.05 -33.30
C ASN A 185 4.69 -16.79 -31.97
N PHE A 186 5.66 -16.88 -31.06
CA PHE A 186 5.44 -17.60 -29.79
C PHE A 186 4.42 -16.89 -28.89
N ALA A 187 4.50 -15.56 -28.80
CA ALA A 187 3.53 -14.79 -28.02
C ALA A 187 2.13 -14.86 -28.65
N ASN A 188 2.05 -14.80 -29.98
CA ASN A 188 0.80 -14.92 -30.72
C ASN A 188 0.21 -16.34 -30.62
N ASP A 189 1.04 -17.38 -30.62
CA ASP A 189 0.63 -18.78 -30.47
C ASP A 189 0.07 -19.05 -29.07
N VAL A 190 0.72 -18.52 -28.02
CA VAL A 190 0.21 -18.61 -26.65
C VAL A 190 -1.12 -17.87 -26.50
N ILE A 191 -1.26 -16.67 -27.09
CA ILE A 191 -2.52 -15.92 -27.06
C ILE A 191 -3.62 -16.68 -27.82
N ALA A 192 -3.32 -17.23 -28.99
CA ALA A 192 -4.24 -18.04 -29.77
C ALA A 192 -4.66 -19.32 -29.03
N GLU A 193 -3.75 -19.98 -28.34
CA GLU A 193 -4.05 -21.16 -27.51
C GLU A 193 -4.95 -20.80 -26.32
N LEU A 194 -4.71 -19.64 -25.69
CA LEU A 194 -5.57 -19.15 -24.60
C LEU A 194 -6.98 -18.77 -25.07
N HIS A 195 -7.11 -18.22 -26.30
CA HIS A 195 -8.41 -18.04 -26.96
C HIS A 195 -9.08 -19.38 -27.26
N ASN A 196 -8.34 -20.37 -27.77
CA ASN A 196 -8.87 -21.73 -28.02
C ASN A 196 -9.34 -22.41 -26.74
N LEU A 197 -8.63 -22.21 -25.63
CA LEU A 197 -9.00 -22.71 -24.31
C LEU A 197 -10.12 -21.90 -23.65
N HIS A 198 -10.64 -20.85 -24.31
CA HIS A 198 -11.67 -19.94 -23.80
C HIS A 198 -11.29 -19.33 -22.44
N ILE A 199 -9.99 -19.13 -22.20
CA ILE A 199 -9.46 -18.54 -20.97
C ILE A 199 -9.48 -17.00 -21.06
N VAL A 200 -9.47 -16.46 -22.28
CA VAL A 200 -9.57 -15.03 -22.54
C VAL A 200 -11.01 -14.69 -22.90
N ASP A 201 -11.64 -13.84 -22.10
CA ASP A 201 -12.97 -13.33 -22.42
C ASP A 201 -12.91 -12.47 -23.70
N GLU A 202 -13.67 -12.90 -24.72
CA GLU A 202 -13.73 -12.25 -26.05
C GLU A 202 -14.39 -10.86 -25.99
N SER A 203 -15.11 -10.59 -24.91
CA SER A 203 -15.85 -9.37 -24.65
C SER A 203 -15.83 -9.06 -23.17
N TYR A 204 -15.10 -8.01 -22.78
CA TYR A 204 -15.33 -7.37 -21.50
C TYR A 204 -16.68 -6.66 -21.60
N GLY A 205 -17.70 -7.17 -20.90
CA GLY A 205 -18.99 -6.48 -20.79
C GLY A 205 -18.80 -5.05 -20.24
N ASP A 206 -19.80 -4.18 -20.44
CA ASP A 206 -19.77 -2.82 -19.90
C ASP A 206 -19.40 -2.87 -18.41
N ILE A 207 -18.27 -2.26 -18.07
CA ILE A 207 -17.79 -2.16 -16.69
C ILE A 207 -18.71 -1.16 -15.99
N ASP A 208 -19.83 -1.66 -15.48
CA ASP A 208 -20.71 -0.90 -14.61
C ASP A 208 -19.94 -0.60 -13.32
N SER A 209 -19.81 0.69 -13.02
CA SER A 209 -19.08 1.17 -11.84
C SER A 209 -19.67 0.70 -10.51
N ASP A 210 -20.86 0.10 -10.53
CA ASP A 210 -21.59 -0.37 -9.36
C ASP A 210 -21.65 -1.91 -9.20
N ALA A 211 -21.02 -2.69 -10.10
CA ALA A 211 -21.06 -4.16 -10.08
C ALA A 211 -20.36 -4.84 -8.87
N ASP A 212 -19.64 -4.08 -8.04
CA ASP A 212 -18.98 -4.57 -6.81
C ASP A 212 -19.92 -4.67 -5.59
N PHE A 213 -21.18 -4.24 -5.72
CA PHE A 213 -22.18 -4.29 -4.65
C PHE A 213 -23.49 -4.89 -5.14
N ASP A 214 -23.59 -6.23 -5.06
CA ASP A 214 -24.72 -6.97 -4.48
C ASP A 214 -24.79 -8.41 -5.01
N ARG A 215 -24.53 -9.37 -4.12
CA ARG A 215 -25.22 -10.66 -4.17
C ARG A 215 -25.79 -10.93 -2.79
N PRO A 216 -27.08 -10.59 -2.54
CA PRO A 216 -27.73 -10.97 -1.30
C PRO A 216 -27.79 -12.49 -1.18
N GLY A 217 -27.58 -12.98 0.04
CA GLY A 217 -27.57 -14.40 0.35
C GLY A 217 -28.88 -15.07 0.00
N LEU A 218 -28.77 -16.33 -0.42
CA LEU A 218 -29.88 -17.29 -0.45
C LEU A 218 -30.48 -17.39 0.95
N GLU A 219 -31.57 -16.68 1.18
CA GLU A 219 -32.54 -17.04 2.21
C GLU A 219 -33.32 -18.24 1.67
N SER A 220 -33.07 -19.42 2.25
CA SER A 220 -33.92 -20.58 2.05
C SER A 220 -35.20 -20.40 2.87
N GLU A 221 -36.20 -19.79 2.25
CA GLU A 221 -37.59 -19.89 2.68
C GLU A 221 -38.01 -21.37 2.63
N THR A 222 -38.31 -21.95 3.78
CA THR A 222 -39.08 -23.20 3.83
C THR A 222 -40.56 -22.82 3.74
N SER A 223 -41.08 -22.88 2.51
CA SER A 223 -42.50 -22.74 2.22
C SER A 223 -43.28 -23.88 2.86
N THR A 224 -44.26 -23.49 3.67
CA THR A 224 -45.44 -24.27 4.02
C THR A 224 -46.16 -24.67 2.72
N ALA A 225 -46.53 -25.94 2.57
CA ALA A 225 -47.48 -26.39 1.55
C ALA A 225 -48.60 -27.18 2.25
N ASN A 226 -49.79 -26.59 2.23
CA ASN A 226 -51.06 -27.28 2.46
C ASN A 226 -51.40 -28.11 1.23
N GLN A 227 -51.60 -29.41 1.40
CA GLN A 227 -52.78 -30.15 0.93
C GLN A 227 -52.90 -31.45 1.72
#